data_AF-A0A8J3YDC2-F1
#
_entry.id   AF-A0A8J3YDC2-F1
#
_cell.length_a   1.000
_cell.length_b   1.000
_cell.length_c   1.000
_cell.angle_alpha   90.00
_cell.angle_beta   90.00
_cell.angle_gamma   90.00
#
_symmetry.space_group_name_H-M   'P 1'
#
loop_
_entity.id
_entity.type
_entity.pdbx_description
1 polymer ?
#
loop_
_entity_poly.entity_id
_entity_poly.type
_entity_poly.pdbx_seq_one_letter_code
_entity_poly.pdbx_strand_id
1 'polypeptide(L)'
;MEGTPRTHPDVKQLMGLISLLPPVDVETPGGPPIDPVGFWAKYSDAHPQKYGGYIGMKLAAHLAAVQRRDAGWEAVRDLCGYCLMFFDVADEVQCVTLLDTVVGGRSSAVRPGSLGRRWADSVCQVAWRLFVAIQIELPRELR
;
A
#
# COMPACT_ATOMS: atom_id res chain seq x y z
N MET A 1 -12.22 18.48 -4.41
CA MET A 1 -12.14 17.79 -3.11
C MET A 1 -11.94 18.84 -2.05
N GLU A 2 -13.03 19.18 -1.39
CA GLU A 2 -12.98 20.10 -0.25
C GLU A 2 -12.57 19.34 1.02
N GLY A 3 -11.79 19.99 1.88
CA GLY A 3 -11.40 19.46 3.18
C GLY A 3 -10.01 18.82 3.24
N THR A 4 -9.61 18.46 4.46
CA THR A 4 -8.32 17.82 4.73
C THR A 4 -8.38 16.33 4.35
N PRO A 5 -7.42 15.79 3.56
CA PRO A 5 -7.48 14.42 3.09
C PRO A 5 -7.65 13.38 4.22
N ARG A 6 -7.05 13.64 5.39
CA ARG A 6 -7.15 12.77 6.58
C ARG A 6 -8.57 12.57 7.10
N THR A 7 -9.50 13.47 6.81
CA THR A 7 -10.90 13.33 7.24
C THR A 7 -11.74 12.57 6.23
N HIS A 8 -11.29 12.45 4.98
CA HIS A 8 -11.99 11.77 3.90
C HIS A 8 -12.18 10.27 4.20
N PRO A 9 -13.38 9.71 3.98
CA PRO A 9 -13.69 8.32 4.34
C PRO A 9 -12.82 7.30 3.60
N ASP A 10 -12.62 7.46 2.28
CA ASP A 10 -11.78 6.54 1.51
C ASP A 10 -10.30 6.61 1.93
N VAL A 11 -9.80 7.80 2.34
CA VAL A 11 -8.42 7.93 2.83
C VAL A 11 -8.29 7.18 4.16
N LYS A 12 -9.24 7.34 5.08
CA LYS A 12 -9.27 6.57 6.34
C LYS A 12 -9.33 5.07 6.08
N GLN A 13 -10.14 4.63 5.12
CA GLN A 13 -10.25 3.23 4.75
C GLN A 13 -8.93 2.69 4.20
N LEU A 14 -8.31 3.40 3.24
CA LEU A 14 -7.03 3.01 2.67
C LEU A 14 -5.94 2.90 3.75
N MET A 15 -5.85 3.93 4.62
CA MET A 15 -4.91 3.93 5.75
C MET A 15 -5.17 2.77 6.71
N GLY A 16 -6.44 2.44 6.98
CA GLY A 16 -6.83 1.28 7.78
C GLY A 16 -6.39 -0.05 7.16
N LEU A 17 -6.57 -0.22 5.85
CA LEU A 17 -6.13 -1.42 5.14
C LEU A 17 -4.61 -1.58 5.18
N ILE A 18 -3.87 -0.51 4.91
CA ILE A 18 -2.40 -0.50 4.91
C ILE A 18 -1.83 -0.72 6.32
N SER A 19 -2.54 -0.29 7.37
CA SER A 19 -2.10 -0.47 8.76
C SER A 19 -2.02 -1.93 9.22
N LEU A 20 -2.59 -2.86 8.45
CA LEU A 20 -2.45 -4.30 8.71
C LEU A 20 -1.06 -4.82 8.33
N LEU A 21 -0.33 -4.11 7.46
CA LEU A 21 0.97 -4.54 6.96
C LEU A 21 2.04 -4.44 8.05
N PRO A 22 3.07 -5.31 8.01
CA PRO A 22 4.20 -5.18 8.92
C PRO A 22 4.85 -3.81 8.78
N PRO A 23 5.30 -3.20 9.88
CA PRO A 23 6.06 -1.97 9.81
C PRO A 23 7.28 -2.18 8.91
N VAL A 24 7.66 -1.13 8.21
CA VAL A 24 8.87 -1.13 7.41
C VAL A 24 9.98 -0.65 8.32
N ASP A 25 10.85 -1.56 8.74
CA ASP A 25 12.02 -1.22 9.52
C ASP A 25 13.04 -0.52 8.61
N VAL A 26 13.02 0.81 8.63
CA VAL A 26 14.04 1.67 8.01
C VAL A 26 15.00 2.15 9.10
N GLU A 27 16.27 1.76 8.98
CA GLU A 27 17.34 2.07 9.95
C GLU A 27 17.56 3.58 10.09
N THR A 28 17.36 4.31 8.98
CA THR A 28 17.33 5.78 8.88
C THR A 28 16.43 6.21 7.72
N PRO A 29 15.93 7.46 7.70
CA PRO A 29 15.27 8.00 6.51
C PRO A 29 16.19 7.93 5.28
N GLY A 30 15.87 7.06 4.32
CA GLY A 30 16.70 6.82 3.13
C GLY A 30 17.80 5.75 3.30
N GLY A 31 17.89 5.10 4.46
CA GLY A 31 18.78 3.96 4.70
C GLY A 31 18.24 2.66 4.09
N PRO A 32 19.09 1.62 3.97
CA PRO A 32 18.64 0.30 3.53
C PRO A 32 17.62 -0.30 4.51
N PRO A 33 16.72 -1.18 4.04
CA PRO A 33 15.81 -1.89 4.93
C PRO A 33 16.59 -2.77 5.92
N ILE A 34 16.19 -2.77 7.19
CA ILE A 34 16.78 -3.63 8.24
C ILE A 34 16.34 -5.10 8.09
N ASP A 35 15.42 -5.38 7.18
CA ASP A 35 14.78 -6.68 7.03
C ASP A 35 15.14 -7.39 5.71
N PRO A 36 16.39 -7.88 5.52
CA PRO A 36 16.81 -8.56 4.29
C PRO A 36 16.15 -9.93 4.10
N VAL A 37 15.41 -10.45 5.09
CA VAL A 37 14.83 -11.81 5.09
C VAL A 37 13.37 -11.90 5.55
N GLY A 38 12.77 -10.82 6.02
CA GLY A 38 11.39 -10.83 6.52
C GLY A 38 10.39 -10.49 5.43
N PHE A 39 9.28 -9.87 5.84
CA PHE A 39 8.07 -9.88 5.01
C PHE A 39 8.28 -9.17 3.69
N TRP A 40 8.86 -7.96 3.70
CA TRP A 40 8.98 -7.14 2.50
C TRP A 40 9.97 -7.71 1.49
N ALA A 41 11.06 -8.34 1.95
CA ALA A 41 11.99 -9.06 1.09
C ALA A 41 11.29 -10.23 0.39
N LYS A 42 10.59 -11.08 1.15
CA LYS A 42 9.81 -12.22 0.61
C LYS A 42 8.72 -11.76 -0.35
N TYR A 43 7.99 -10.71 0.01
CA TYR A 43 6.91 -10.17 -0.82
C TYR A 43 7.46 -9.60 -2.13
N SER A 44 8.58 -8.89 -2.07
CA SER A 44 9.29 -8.43 -3.27
C SER A 44 9.73 -9.59 -4.16
N ASP A 45 10.33 -10.64 -3.60
CA ASP A 45 10.83 -11.78 -4.38
C ASP A 45 9.70 -12.55 -5.08
N ALA A 46 8.53 -12.61 -4.44
CA ALA A 46 7.31 -13.16 -5.02
C ALA A 46 6.68 -12.24 -6.08
N HIS A 47 6.96 -10.93 -6.04
CA HIS A 47 6.38 -9.95 -6.96
C HIS A 47 6.98 -10.10 -8.37
N PRO A 48 6.17 -10.02 -9.45
CA PRO A 48 6.66 -10.16 -10.83
C PRO A 48 7.83 -9.22 -11.19
N GLN A 49 7.82 -8.03 -10.61
CA GLN A 49 8.80 -6.96 -10.87
C GLN A 49 10.02 -6.97 -9.93
N LYS A 50 10.05 -7.81 -8.89
CA LYS A 50 11.20 -7.96 -7.97
C LYS A 50 11.81 -6.64 -7.47
N TYR A 51 11.02 -5.90 -6.71
CA TYR A 51 11.34 -4.54 -6.27
C TYR A 51 12.48 -4.42 -5.22
N GLY A 52 12.97 -5.52 -4.66
CA GLY A 52 13.84 -5.54 -3.49
C GLY A 52 13.22 -4.81 -2.30
N GLY A 53 14.04 -4.03 -1.59
CA GLY A 53 13.60 -3.19 -0.47
C GLY A 53 12.69 -2.01 -0.84
N TYR A 54 12.43 -1.79 -2.13
CA TYR A 54 11.76 -0.58 -2.63
C TYR A 54 10.29 -0.48 -2.19
N ILE A 55 9.57 -1.61 -2.12
CA ILE A 55 8.15 -1.64 -1.73
C ILE A 55 7.97 -1.04 -0.33
N GLY A 56 8.66 -1.62 0.65
CA GLY A 56 8.59 -1.17 2.03
C GLY A 56 9.01 0.29 2.16
N MET A 57 10.18 0.66 1.60
CA MET A 57 10.71 2.02 1.67
C MET A 57 9.71 3.07 1.15
N LYS A 58 9.09 2.81 -0.01
CA LYS A 58 8.13 3.75 -0.62
C LYS A 58 6.82 3.80 0.16
N LEU A 59 6.27 2.66 0.56
CA LEU A 59 5.05 2.65 1.36
C LEU A 59 5.23 3.40 2.68
N ALA A 60 6.34 3.17 3.40
CA ALA A 60 6.63 3.88 4.65
C ALA A 60 6.70 5.40 4.47
N ALA A 61 7.44 5.85 3.45
CA ALA A 61 7.62 7.27 3.17
C ALA A 61 6.29 7.96 2.82
N HIS A 62 5.48 7.36 1.95
CA HIS A 62 4.21 7.94 1.52
C HIS A 62 3.11 7.82 2.58
N LEU A 63 3.11 6.76 3.39
CA LEU A 63 2.24 6.64 4.55
C LEU A 63 2.53 7.76 5.57
N ALA A 64 3.81 7.98 5.88
CA ALA A 64 4.23 9.06 6.78
C ALA A 64 3.86 10.45 6.23
N ALA A 65 3.98 10.66 4.91
CA ALA A 65 3.58 11.90 4.25
C ALA A 65 2.07 12.19 4.42
N VAL A 66 1.20 11.20 4.20
CA VAL A 66 -0.26 11.33 4.38
C VAL A 66 -0.65 11.56 5.84
N GLN A 67 0.14 11.05 6.79
CA GLN A 67 -0.10 11.23 8.23
C GLN A 67 0.27 12.62 8.77
N ARG A 68 0.97 13.45 8.00
CA ARG A 68 1.29 14.83 8.43
C ARG A 68 0.03 15.68 8.56
N ARG A 69 0.06 16.71 9.42
CA ARG A 69 -1.13 17.57 9.66
C ARG A 69 -1.48 18.43 8.44
N ASP A 70 -0.46 18.79 7.67
CA ASP A 70 -0.50 19.61 6.46
C ASP A 70 -0.49 18.79 5.17
N ALA A 71 -0.75 17.47 5.26
CA ALA A 71 -0.77 16.60 4.09
C ALA A 71 -1.83 17.04 3.07
N GLY A 72 -1.39 17.34 1.85
CA GLY A 72 -2.25 17.64 0.71
C GLY A 72 -2.71 16.39 -0.05
N TRP A 73 -3.60 16.59 -1.01
CA TRP A 73 -4.12 15.53 -1.89
C TRP A 73 -3.05 14.89 -2.78
N GLU A 74 -1.96 15.60 -3.07
CA GLU A 74 -0.80 15.06 -3.79
C GLU A 74 -0.16 13.89 -3.04
N ALA A 75 0.01 13.99 -1.71
CA ALA A 75 0.56 12.90 -0.91
C ALA A 75 -0.35 11.64 -0.96
N VAL A 76 -1.67 11.85 -1.00
CA VAL A 76 -2.64 10.76 -1.16
C VAL A 76 -2.56 10.15 -2.56
N ARG A 77 -2.44 10.97 -3.61
CA ARG A 77 -2.27 10.51 -4.99
C ARG A 77 -1.05 9.60 -5.11
N ASP A 78 0.08 10.04 -4.59
CA ASP A 78 1.33 9.30 -4.67
C ASP A 78 1.21 7.97 -3.91
N LEU A 79 0.65 7.98 -2.69
CA LEU A 79 0.36 6.75 -1.95
C LEU A 79 -0.52 5.79 -2.76
N CYS A 80 -1.61 6.29 -3.37
CA CYS A 80 -2.49 5.48 -4.20
C CYS A 80 -1.75 4.87 -5.40
N GLY A 81 -0.88 5.65 -6.06
CA GLY A 81 -0.06 5.16 -7.17
C GLY A 81 0.84 3.99 -6.75
N TYR A 82 1.51 4.09 -5.60
CA TYR A 82 2.31 3.00 -5.07
C TYR A 82 1.46 1.79 -4.63
N CYS A 83 0.28 2.02 -4.04
CA CYS A 83 -0.63 0.93 -3.71
C CYS A 83 -1.05 0.14 -4.95
N LEU A 84 -1.45 0.83 -6.02
CA LEU A 84 -1.80 0.21 -7.29
C LEU A 84 -0.61 -0.54 -7.90
N MET A 85 0.58 0.04 -7.85
CA MET A 85 1.79 -0.60 -8.39
C MET A 85 2.21 -1.86 -7.63
N PHE A 86 1.99 -1.92 -6.31
CA PHE A 86 2.48 -3.01 -5.45
C PHE A 86 1.45 -4.07 -5.09
N PHE A 87 0.16 -3.74 -5.17
CA PHE A 87 -0.93 -4.62 -4.72
C PHE A 87 -1.90 -5.03 -5.82
N ASP A 88 -1.71 -4.58 -7.07
CA ASP A 88 -2.40 -5.16 -8.23
C ASP A 88 -1.79 -6.51 -8.60
N VAL A 89 -1.96 -7.47 -7.68
CA VAL A 89 -1.30 -8.78 -7.67
C VAL A 89 -2.31 -9.89 -7.38
N ALA A 90 -3.60 -9.65 -7.61
CA ALA A 90 -4.66 -10.58 -7.27
C ALA A 90 -4.33 -11.98 -7.82
N ASP A 91 -3.86 -12.08 -9.06
CA ASP A 91 -3.54 -13.33 -9.74
C ASP A 91 -2.18 -13.95 -9.37
N GLU A 92 -1.35 -13.24 -8.62
CA GLU A 92 -0.04 -13.70 -8.18
C GLU A 92 -0.15 -14.51 -6.88
N VAL A 93 -0.36 -15.83 -7.04
CA VAL A 93 -0.60 -16.77 -5.92
C VAL A 93 0.42 -16.61 -4.79
N GLN A 94 1.70 -16.41 -5.11
CA GLN A 94 2.75 -16.25 -4.09
C GLN A 94 2.58 -14.95 -3.29
N CYS A 95 2.31 -13.82 -3.96
CA CYS A 95 2.04 -12.55 -3.31
C CYS A 95 0.82 -12.63 -2.40
N VAL A 96 -0.32 -13.13 -2.91
CA VAL A 96 -1.54 -13.21 -2.11
C VAL A 96 -1.43 -14.21 -0.95
N THR A 97 -0.64 -15.27 -1.10
CA THR A 97 -0.37 -16.21 0.01
C THR A 97 0.50 -15.58 1.10
N LEU A 98 1.46 -14.73 0.75
CA LEU A 98 2.21 -13.97 1.75
C LEU A 98 1.30 -12.96 2.47
N LEU A 99 0.40 -12.29 1.74
CA LEU A 99 -0.56 -11.36 2.32
C LEU A 99 -1.52 -12.04 3.32
N ASP A 100 -1.95 -13.29 3.08
CA ASP A 100 -2.75 -14.08 4.04
C ASP A 100 -2.11 -14.06 5.45
N THR A 101 -0.78 -14.21 5.53
CA THR A 101 -0.05 -14.31 6.81
C THR A 101 -0.14 -13.05 7.66
N VAL A 102 -0.40 -11.91 7.00
CA VAL A 102 -0.45 -10.59 7.60
C VAL A 102 -1.91 -10.21 7.91
N VAL A 103 -2.83 -10.44 6.98
CA VAL A 103 -4.22 -9.97 7.09
C VAL A 103 -5.13 -10.93 7.86
N GLY A 104 -4.84 -12.24 7.83
CA GLY A 104 -5.65 -13.29 8.47
C GLY A 104 -5.09 -13.80 9.80
N GLY A 105 -3.88 -13.39 10.18
CA GLY A 105 -3.14 -13.99 11.30
C GLY A 105 -2.88 -15.48 11.09
N ARG A 106 -2.77 -16.27 12.16
CA ARG A 106 -2.56 -17.75 12.09
C ARG A 106 -3.80 -18.53 11.63
N SER A 107 -4.91 -17.87 11.32
CA SER A 107 -6.15 -18.55 10.95
C SER A 107 -6.07 -18.99 9.50
N SER A 108 -6.18 -20.31 9.25
CA SER A 108 -6.06 -20.87 7.91
C SER A 108 -7.24 -20.42 7.07
N ALA A 109 -6.99 -19.57 6.08
CA ALA A 109 -7.92 -19.38 4.98
C ALA A 109 -8.28 -20.76 4.40
N VAL A 110 -9.56 -20.99 4.09
CA VAL A 110 -10.05 -22.26 3.51
C VAL A 110 -9.30 -22.58 2.19
N ARG A 111 -8.82 -21.54 1.50
CA ARG A 111 -7.96 -21.63 0.33
C ARG A 111 -6.75 -20.69 0.49
N PRO A 112 -5.51 -21.15 0.25
CA PRO A 112 -4.33 -20.29 0.24
C PRO A 112 -4.50 -19.08 -0.68
N GLY A 113 -4.13 -17.90 -0.17
CA GLY A 113 -4.19 -16.62 -0.86
C GLY A 113 -5.58 -15.96 -0.91
N SER A 114 -6.62 -16.58 -0.33
CA SER A 114 -7.98 -16.05 -0.48
C SER A 114 -8.25 -14.79 0.35
N LEU A 115 -7.62 -14.62 1.52
CA LEU A 115 -7.76 -13.39 2.31
C LEU A 115 -6.86 -12.28 1.75
N GLY A 116 -5.63 -12.62 1.36
CA GLY A 116 -4.67 -11.74 0.75
C GLY A 116 -5.18 -11.18 -0.58
N ARG A 117 -5.82 -12.01 -1.41
CA ARG A 117 -6.48 -11.53 -2.64
C ARG A 117 -7.59 -10.53 -2.34
N ARG A 118 -8.51 -10.85 -1.43
CA ARG A 118 -9.61 -9.93 -1.05
C ARG A 118 -9.07 -8.62 -0.48
N TRP A 119 -8.02 -8.69 0.32
CA TRP A 119 -7.38 -7.50 0.88
C TRP A 119 -6.70 -6.67 -0.22
N ALA A 120 -5.94 -7.30 -1.12
CA ALA A 120 -5.28 -6.64 -2.25
C ALA A 120 -6.31 -5.95 -3.16
N ASP A 121 -7.40 -6.65 -3.50
CA ASP A 121 -8.53 -6.09 -4.25
C ASP A 121 -9.12 -4.87 -3.53
N SER A 122 -9.29 -4.94 -2.21
CA SER A 122 -9.83 -3.83 -1.41
C SER A 122 -8.89 -2.61 -1.43
N VAL A 123 -7.58 -2.84 -1.31
CA VAL A 123 -6.57 -1.78 -1.39
C VAL A 123 -6.60 -1.13 -2.77
N CYS A 124 -6.54 -1.92 -3.84
CA CYS A 124 -6.53 -1.41 -5.20
C CYS A 124 -7.83 -0.70 -5.58
N GLN A 125 -8.98 -1.20 -5.16
CA GLN A 125 -10.26 -0.53 -5.40
C GLN A 125 -10.33 0.84 -4.73
N VAL A 126 -9.94 0.95 -3.46
CA VAL A 126 -9.96 2.23 -2.73
C VAL A 126 -8.92 3.19 -3.31
N ALA A 127 -7.70 2.70 -3.57
CA ALA A 127 -6.63 3.48 -4.17
C ALA A 127 -7.02 4.01 -5.56
N TRP A 128 -7.66 3.18 -6.40
CA TRP A 128 -8.14 3.58 -7.73
C TRP A 128 -9.20 4.68 -7.66
N ARG A 129 -10.22 4.52 -6.78
CA ARG A 129 -11.26 5.55 -6.59
C ARG A 129 -10.67 6.90 -6.21
N LEU A 130 -9.75 6.90 -5.24
CA LEU A 130 -9.04 8.11 -4.82
C LEU A 130 -8.19 8.68 -5.95
N PHE A 131 -7.36 7.86 -6.58
CA PHE A 131 -6.44 8.29 -7.64
C PHE A 131 -7.17 8.95 -8.80
N VAL A 132 -8.26 8.34 -9.29
CA VAL A 132 -9.07 8.88 -10.38
C VAL A 132 -9.77 10.18 -9.96
N ALA A 133 -10.36 10.23 -8.77
CA ALA A 133 -11.01 11.45 -8.26
C ALA A 133 -10.02 12.62 -8.19
N ILE A 134 -8.82 12.36 -7.65
CA ILE A 134 -7.74 13.37 -7.59
C ILE A 134 -7.33 13.83 -8.99
N GLN A 135 -7.12 12.90 -9.93
CA GLN A 135 -6.71 13.21 -11.31
C GLN A 135 -7.76 14.01 -12.10
N ILE A 136 -9.05 13.78 -11.84
CA ILE A 136 -10.13 14.56 -12.48
C ILE A 136 -10.12 16.01 -12.01
N GLU A 137 -9.87 16.24 -10.72
CA GLU A 137 -9.98 17.55 -10.09
C GLU A 137 -8.70 18.39 -10.16
N LEU A 138 -7.52 17.76 -10.30
CA LEU A 138 -6.27 18.51 -10.44
C LEU A 138 -6.21 19.24 -11.80
N PRO A 139 -5.72 20.48 -11.85
CA PRO A 139 -5.39 21.16 -13.10
C PRO A 139 -4.47 20.31 -13.96
N ARG A 140 -4.65 20.33 -15.30
CA ARG A 140 -3.86 19.51 -16.24
C ARG A 140 -2.35 19.65 -16.08
N GLU A 141 -1.87 20.79 -15.62
CA GLU A 141 -0.45 21.11 -15.40
C GLU A 141 0.17 20.39 -14.20
N LEU A 142 -0.68 19.84 -13.31
CA LEU A 142 -0.30 19.10 -12.10
C LEU A 142 -0.66 17.61 -12.18
N ARG A 143 -1.16 17.14 -13.33
CA ARG A 143 -1.57 15.75 -13.57
C ARG A 143 -0.39 14.85 -13.91
#